data_AF-A0A8H9BX58-F1
#
_entry.id   AF-A0A8H9BX58-F1
#
_cell.length_a   1.000
_cell.length_b   1.000
_cell.length_c   1.000
_cell.angle_alpha   90.00
_cell.angle_beta   90.00
_cell.angle_gamma   90.00
#
_symmetry.space_group_name_H-M   'P 1'
#
loop_
_entity.id
_entity.type
_entity.pdbx_description
1 polymer ?
#
loop_
_entity_poly.entity_id
_entity_poly.type
_entity_poly.pdbx_seq_one_letter_code
_entity_poly.pdbx_strand_id
1 'polypeptide(L)'
;MHFINTIIEHMQYLDLFDNVGRIFVKLLNGAQKIAIPASALFFAVGGFYWLFDGDNGKVKAKRVWMGVAIGLAVIYSALSIVEWIKSNIGF
;
A
#
# COMPACT_ATOMS: atom_id res chain seq x y z
N MET A 1 19.91 22.20 -32.29
CA MET A 1 18.74 22.28 -31.39
C MET A 1 18.19 20.92 -30.96
N HIS A 2 18.32 19.85 -31.75
CA HIS A 2 17.81 18.51 -31.39
C HIS A 2 18.36 17.95 -30.07
N PHE A 3 19.67 18.06 -29.82
CA PHE A 3 20.30 17.59 -28.58
C PHE A 3 19.78 18.30 -27.32
N ILE A 4 19.50 19.61 -27.41
CA ILE A 4 19.01 20.40 -26.28
C ILE A 4 17.57 19.97 -25.93
N ASN A 5 16.72 19.74 -26.93
CA ASN A 5 15.36 19.24 -26.70
C ASN A 5 15.38 17.84 -26.07
N THR A 6 16.25 16.94 -26.53
CA THR A 6 16.38 15.60 -25.94
C THR A 6 16.86 15.65 -24.49
N ILE A 7 17.78 16.55 -24.14
CA ILE A 7 18.23 16.75 -22.75
C ILE A 7 17.09 17.31 -21.89
N ILE A 8 16.32 18.27 -22.40
CA ILE A 8 15.15 18.84 -21.70
C ILE A 8 14.08 17.76 -21.46
N GLU A 9 13.76 16.94 -22.46
CA GLU A 9 12.82 15.83 -22.32
C GLU A 9 13.27 14.80 -21.27
N HIS A 10 14.56 14.46 -21.23
CA HIS A 10 15.11 13.56 -20.22
C HIS A 10 15.06 14.16 -18.81
N MET A 11 15.35 15.45 -18.65
CA MET A 11 15.25 16.12 -17.33
C MET A 11 13.79 16.17 -16.84
N GLN A 12 12.84 16.47 -17.73
CA GLN A 12 11.41 16.47 -17.40
C GLN A 12 10.90 15.06 -17.04
N TYR A 13 11.41 14.03 -17.70
CA TYR A 13 11.09 12.65 -17.35
C TYR A 13 11.60 12.32 -15.94
N LEU A 14 12.85 12.66 -15.59
CA LEU A 14 13.38 12.41 -14.25
C LEU A 14 12.55 13.12 -13.16
N ASP A 15 12.23 14.40 -13.35
CA ASP A 15 11.41 15.18 -12.42
C ASP A 15 10.01 14.58 -12.24
N LEU A 16 9.40 14.07 -13.32
CA LEU A 16 8.11 13.40 -13.29
C LEU A 16 8.17 12.12 -12.44
N PHE A 17 9.19 11.28 -12.65
CA PHE A 17 9.37 10.02 -11.91
C PHE A 17 9.61 10.28 -10.42
N ASP A 18 10.40 11.30 -10.08
CA ASP A 18 10.65 11.69 -8.70
C ASP A 18 9.39 12.22 -8.01
N ASN A 19 8.58 13.00 -8.73
CA ASN A 19 7.34 13.53 -8.19
C ASN A 19 6.30 12.42 -7.98
N VAL A 20 6.16 11.51 -8.94
CA VAL A 20 5.30 10.31 -8.82
C VAL A 20 5.76 9.42 -7.67
N GLY A 21 7.06 9.14 -7.57
CA GLY A 21 7.64 8.36 -6.48
C GLY A 21 7.35 8.98 -5.12
N ARG A 22 7.48 10.30 -5.00
CA ARG A 22 7.15 11.03 -3.76
C ARG A 22 5.68 10.95 -3.38
N ILE A 23 4.77 11.08 -4.35
CA ILE A 23 3.33 10.92 -4.13
C ILE A 23 3.03 9.49 -3.67
N PHE A 24 3.62 8.50 -4.33
CA PHE A 24 3.44 7.08 -3.99
C PHE A 24 3.91 6.76 -2.56
N VAL A 25 5.08 7.26 -2.16
CA VAL A 25 5.58 7.10 -0.79
C VAL A 25 4.67 7.79 0.24
N LYS A 26 4.15 8.98 -0.07
CA LYS A 26 3.19 9.66 0.80
C LYS A 26 1.90 8.86 0.98
N LEU A 27 1.38 8.28 -0.11
CA LEU A 27 0.20 7.41 -0.07
C LEU A 27 0.45 6.15 0.76
N LEU A 28 1.60 5.48 0.56
CA LEU A 28 1.98 4.30 1.33
C LEU A 28 2.10 4.59 2.83
N ASN A 29 2.77 5.68 3.20
CA ASN A 29 2.89 6.10 4.59
C ASN A 29 1.52 6.45 5.20
N GLY A 30 0.63 7.08 4.42
CA GLY A 30 -0.74 7.34 4.83
C GLY A 30 -1.53 6.05 5.05
N ALA A 31 -1.44 5.12 4.09
CA ALA A 31 -2.08 3.81 4.15
C ALA A 31 -1.61 3.02 5.37
N GLN A 32 -0.31 2.99 5.67
CA GLN A 32 0.25 2.30 6.83
C GLN A 32 -0.31 2.83 8.16
N LYS A 33 -0.45 4.15 8.29
CA LYS A 33 -0.99 4.77 9.51
C LYS A 33 -2.44 4.34 9.79
N ILE A 34 -3.24 4.18 8.74
CA ILE A 34 -4.65 3.76 8.87
C ILE A 34 -4.83 2.23 8.81
N ALA A 35 -3.83 1.50 8.31
CA ALA A 35 -3.92 0.06 8.08
C ALA A 35 -4.19 -0.71 9.37
N ILE A 36 -3.46 -0.44 10.44
CA ILE A 36 -3.64 -1.08 11.75
C ILE A 36 -5.04 -0.79 12.33
N PRO A 37 -5.48 0.48 12.50
CA PRO A 37 -6.80 0.74 13.06
C PRO A 37 -7.94 0.22 12.17
N ALA A 38 -7.81 0.33 10.84
CA ALA A 38 -8.79 -0.26 9.93
C ALA A 38 -8.85 -1.79 10.09
N SER A 39 -7.70 -2.46 10.18
CA SER A 39 -7.62 -3.91 10.37
C SER A 39 -8.28 -4.35 11.67
N ALA A 40 -8.12 -3.58 12.76
CA ALA A 40 -8.81 -3.86 14.02
C ALA A 40 -10.34 -3.81 13.87
N LEU A 41 -10.87 -2.80 13.17
CA LEU A 41 -12.30 -2.69 12.88
C LEU A 41 -12.81 -3.86 12.05
N PHE A 42 -12.10 -4.23 10.98
CA PHE A 42 -12.48 -5.38 10.16
C PHE A 42 -12.35 -6.71 10.91
N PHE A 43 -11.40 -6.82 11.84
CA PHE A 43 -11.33 -7.98 12.73
C PHE A 43 -12.57 -8.10 13.60
N ALA A 44 -13.03 -6.99 14.18
CA ALA A 44 -14.28 -6.93 14.95
C ALA A 44 -15.50 -7.28 14.10
N VAL A 45 -15.57 -6.80 12.85
CA VAL A 45 -16.63 -7.18 11.89
C VAL A 45 -16.62 -8.69 11.61
N GLY A 46 -15.44 -9.28 11.39
CA GLY A 46 -15.33 -10.72 11.24
C GLY A 46 -15.75 -11.47 12.51
N GLY A 47 -15.40 -10.96 13.69
CA GLY A 47 -15.86 -11.50 14.98
C GLY A 47 -17.37 -11.44 15.14
N PHE A 48 -18.00 -10.34 14.70
CA PHE A 48 -19.46 -10.21 14.69
C PHE A 48 -20.11 -11.28 13.80
N TYR A 49 -19.62 -11.46 12.57
CA TYR A 49 -20.12 -12.55 11.70
C TYR A 49 -19.90 -13.92 12.33
N TRP A 50 -18.74 -14.15 12.95
CA TRP A 50 -18.43 -15.43 13.57
C TRP A 50 -19.41 -15.79 14.69
N LEU A 51 -19.80 -14.82 15.51
CA LEU A 51 -20.65 -15.04 16.68
C LEU A 51 -22.15 -15.08 16.35
N PHE A 52 -22.61 -14.24 15.41
CA PHE A 52 -24.05 -13.98 15.26
C PHE A 52 -24.69 -14.54 13.97
N ASP A 53 -23.91 -14.99 12.98
CA ASP A 53 -24.43 -15.32 11.64
C ASP A 53 -24.61 -16.84 11.39
N GLY A 54 -24.68 -17.62 12.47
CA GLY A 54 -24.99 -19.06 12.44
C GLY A 54 -23.98 -19.89 11.63
N ASP A 55 -24.48 -20.87 10.87
CA ASP A 55 -23.65 -21.83 10.11
C ASP A 55 -22.74 -21.15 9.08
N ASN A 56 -23.18 -20.02 8.50
CA ASN A 56 -22.40 -19.27 7.52
C ASN A 56 -21.41 -18.28 8.15
N GLY A 57 -21.54 -18.00 9.45
CA GLY A 57 -20.76 -16.97 10.13
C GLY A 57 -19.26 -17.19 10.07
N LYS A 58 -18.81 -18.45 10.22
CA LYS A 58 -17.38 -18.81 10.11
C LYS A 58 -16.82 -18.56 8.70
N VAL A 59 -17.61 -18.80 7.65
CA VAL A 59 -17.19 -18.59 6.26
C VAL A 59 -17.07 -17.10 5.97
N LYS A 60 -18.07 -16.29 6.38
CA LYS A 60 -18.03 -14.83 6.21
C LYS A 60 -16.90 -14.18 7.01
N ALA A 61 -16.71 -14.59 8.27
CA ALA A 61 -15.63 -14.11 9.11
C ALA A 61 -14.25 -14.38 8.51
N LYS A 62 -14.00 -15.62 8.05
CA LYS A 62 -12.76 -15.97 7.35
C LYS A 62 -12.53 -15.10 6.11
N ARG A 63 -13.58 -14.85 5.32
CA ARG A 63 -13.48 -13.99 4.13
C ARG A 63 -13.03 -12.56 4.48
N VAL A 64 -13.60 -11.99 5.55
CA VAL A 64 -13.22 -10.66 6.04
C VAL A 64 -11.77 -10.65 6.52
N TRP A 65 -11.38 -11.60 7.37
CA TRP A 65 -10.01 -11.67 7.90
C TRP A 65 -8.97 -11.96 6.83
N MET A 66 -9.30 -12.75 5.80
CA MET A 66 -8.43 -12.92 4.63
C MET A 66 -8.23 -11.60 3.88
N GLY A 67 -9.29 -10.80 3.72
CA GLY A 67 -9.19 -9.46 3.15
C GLY A 67 -8.23 -8.55 3.94
N VAL A 68 -8.33 -8.59 5.28
CA VAL A 68 -7.40 -7.88 6.18
C VAL A 68 -5.96 -8.36 5.98
N ALA A 69 -5.73 -9.68 6.01
CA ALA A 69 -4.41 -10.26 5.86
C ALA A 69 -3.76 -9.88 4.53
N ILE A 70 -4.50 -9.98 3.42
CA ILE A 70 -4.01 -9.62 2.09
C ILE A 70 -3.74 -8.11 2.01
N GLY A 71 -4.64 -7.27 2.52
CA GLY A 71 -4.47 -5.81 2.51
C GLY A 71 -3.21 -5.37 3.27
N LEU A 72 -2.99 -5.92 4.46
CA LEU A 72 -1.77 -5.66 5.23
C LEU A 72 -0.53 -6.15 4.48
N ALA A 73 -0.56 -7.38 3.93
CA ALA A 73 0.57 -7.93 3.20
C ALA A 73 0.99 -7.03 2.03
N VAL A 74 0.04 -6.49 1.26
CA VAL A 74 0.32 -5.56 0.15
C VAL A 74 0.97 -4.27 0.64
N ILE A 75 0.42 -3.63 1.68
CA ILE A 75 0.94 -2.36 2.21
C ILE A 75 2.38 -2.53 2.72
N TYR A 76 2.61 -3.56 3.55
CA TYR A 76 3.94 -3.78 4.12
C TYR A 76 4.96 -4.22 3.07
N SER A 77 4.58 -5.05 2.10
CA SER A 77 5.48 -5.45 1.01
C SER A 77 5.91 -4.25 0.16
N ALA A 78 4.97 -3.35 -0.16
CA ALA A 78 5.27 -2.15 -0.94
C ALA A 78 6.19 -1.19 -0.17
N LEU A 79 6.00 -1.03 1.14
CA LEU A 79 6.91 -0.26 2.00
C LEU A 79 8.32 -0.85 2.02
N SER A 80 8.44 -2.18 2.21
CA SER A 80 9.74 -2.85 2.22
C SER A 80 10.50 -2.66 0.90
N ILE A 81 9.82 -2.67 -0.25
CA ILE A 81 10.43 -2.36 -1.55
C ILE A 81 10.94 -0.92 -1.59
N VAL A 82 10.13 0.05 -1.15
CA VAL A 82 10.51 1.46 -1.10
C VAL A 82 11.72 1.69 -0.18
N GLU A 83 11.75 1.06 0.99
CA GLU A 83 12.86 1.14 1.94
C GLU A 83 14.13 0.48 1.39
N TRP A 84 13.99 -0.65 0.69
CA TRP A 84 15.08 -1.31 0.01
C TRP A 84 15.69 -0.43 -1.10
N ILE A 85 14.85 0.20 -1.92
CA ILE A 85 15.28 1.16 -2.96
C ILE A 85 16.05 2.33 -2.32
N LYS A 86 15.51 2.95 -1.26
CA LYS A 86 16.16 4.07 -0.58
C LYS A 86 17.51 3.71 0.03
N SER A 87 17.67 2.49 0.54
CA SER A 87 18.91 2.04 1.18
C SER A 87 19.99 1.59 0.20
N ASN A 88 19.62 1.18 -1.02
CA ASN A 88 20.56 0.67 -2.03
C ASN A 88 20.88 1.66 -3.15
N ILE A 89 19.95 2.56 -3.47
CA ILE A 89 20.09 3.48 -4.62
C ILE A 89 20.32 4.92 -4.13
N GLY A 90 21.12 5.08 -3.06
CA GLY A 90 21.34 6.34 -2.35
C GLY A 90 21.26 7.59 -3.24
N PHE A 91 20.28 8.44 -2.94
CA PHE A 91 20.32 9.87 -3.20
C PHE A 91 20.64 10.58 -1.88
#